data_AF-A0AAE5CHL2-F1
#
_entry.id   AF-A0AAE5CHL2-F1
#
_cell.length_a   1.000
_cell.length_b   1.000
_cell.length_c   1.000
_cell.angle_alpha   90.00
_cell.angle_beta   90.00
_cell.angle_gamma   90.00
#
_symmetry.space_group_name_H-M   'P 1'
#
loop_
_entity.id
_entity.type
_entity.pdbx_description
1 polymer ?
#
loop_
_entity_poly.entity_id
_entity_poly.type
_entity_poly.pdbx_seq_one_letter_code
_entity_poly.pdbx_strand_id
1 'polypeptide(L)'
;MLRAGEYLFAREGIARVRIRDLNAMAEVRNDSAVHYYFGSREGLLEAIVLRHMVDVSGRMDELVERLCVGRGPSPEALRDAIAAMTIPLAEKLLDERGRDFVQIMAEVYERRGGLADAQYSPASAIAKDVVRRSMTGMSEALREERIRLTTNFIVSALASRARAFDGGSELPLDHDTFVINLIEMGTLGSLAELPDRALSSF
;
A
#
# COMPACT_ATOMS: atom_id res chain seq x y z
N MET A 1 8.92 -19.77 9.66
CA MET A 1 7.91 -19.76 8.57
C MET A 1 7.50 -18.35 8.13
N LEU A 2 6.91 -17.49 8.99
CA LEU A 2 6.49 -16.14 8.57
C LEU A 2 7.59 -15.32 7.88
N ARG A 3 8.78 -15.19 8.49
CA ARG A 3 9.92 -14.48 7.91
C ARG A 3 10.38 -15.06 6.56
N ALA A 4 10.39 -16.39 6.43
CA ALA A 4 10.74 -17.06 5.19
C ALA A 4 9.72 -16.77 4.08
N GLY A 5 8.43 -16.74 4.43
CA GLY A 5 7.35 -16.34 3.53
C GLY A 5 7.45 -14.88 3.11
N GLU A 6 7.65 -13.97 4.05
CA GLU A 6 7.87 -12.54 3.77
C GLU A 6 9.01 -12.35 2.76
N TYR A 7 10.17 -12.94 3.05
CA TYR A 7 11.36 -12.84 2.22
C TYR A 7 11.13 -13.37 0.80
N LEU A 8 10.58 -14.60 0.68
CA LEU A 8 10.38 -15.25 -0.60
C LEU A 8 9.26 -14.59 -1.42
N PHE A 9 8.12 -14.26 -0.80
CA PHE A 9 7.04 -13.60 -1.53
C PHE A 9 7.45 -12.22 -2.05
N ALA A 10 8.23 -11.45 -1.28
CA ALA A 10 8.71 -10.14 -1.72
C ALA A 10 9.66 -10.24 -2.92
N ARG A 11 10.61 -11.20 -2.91
CA ARG A 11 11.67 -11.29 -3.92
C ARG A 11 11.30 -12.12 -5.14
N GLU A 12 10.61 -13.23 -4.92
CA GLU A 12 10.24 -14.15 -6.00
C GLU A 12 8.83 -13.91 -6.51
N GLY A 13 7.98 -13.20 -5.77
CA GLY A 13 6.59 -12.93 -6.12
C GLY A 13 5.64 -14.04 -5.67
N ILE A 14 4.44 -13.64 -5.26
CA ILE A 14 3.43 -14.51 -4.64
C ILE A 14 3.03 -15.65 -5.58
N ALA A 15 2.98 -15.41 -6.89
CA ALA A 15 2.60 -16.44 -7.87
C ALA A 15 3.65 -17.55 -8.06
N ARG A 16 4.94 -17.29 -7.79
CA ARG A 16 6.03 -18.21 -8.12
C ARG A 16 6.45 -19.09 -6.94
N VAL A 17 6.36 -18.57 -5.72
CA VAL A 17 6.77 -19.27 -4.48
C VAL A 17 5.93 -20.53 -4.23
N ARG A 18 6.59 -21.67 -4.02
CA ARG A 18 5.93 -22.96 -3.70
C ARG A 18 6.13 -23.32 -2.22
N ILE A 19 5.27 -24.21 -1.70
CA ILE A 19 5.34 -24.67 -0.30
C ILE A 19 6.71 -25.29 0.04
N ARG A 20 7.30 -26.05 -0.88
CA ARG A 20 8.63 -26.63 -0.68
C ARG A 20 9.72 -25.56 -0.51
N ASP A 21 9.62 -24.44 -1.22
CA ASP A 21 10.60 -23.36 -1.18
C ASP A 21 10.49 -22.65 0.18
N LEU A 22 9.25 -22.46 0.68
CA LEU A 22 8.94 -21.95 2.01
C LEU A 22 9.50 -22.86 3.14
N ASN A 23 9.28 -24.17 3.04
CA ASN A 23 9.77 -25.12 4.04
C ASN A 23 11.30 -25.17 4.07
N ALA A 24 11.95 -25.17 2.89
CA ALA A 24 13.40 -25.15 2.75
C ALA A 24 14.00 -23.88 3.36
N MET A 25 13.46 -22.70 3.02
CA MET A 25 13.91 -21.41 3.56
C MET A 25 13.64 -21.29 5.07
N ALA A 26 12.59 -21.92 5.58
CA ALA A 26 12.29 -21.97 7.01
C ALA A 26 13.09 -23.03 7.78
N GLU A 27 13.97 -23.79 7.11
CA GLU A 27 14.74 -24.92 7.65
C GLU A 27 13.87 -26.00 8.32
N VAL A 28 12.63 -26.15 7.86
CA VAL A 28 11.70 -27.16 8.38
C VAL A 28 11.75 -28.39 7.50
N ARG A 29 12.13 -29.54 8.07
CA ARG A 29 12.21 -30.83 7.36
C ARG A 29 10.85 -31.46 7.04
N ASN A 30 9.76 -30.92 7.60
CA ASN A 30 8.41 -31.45 7.46
C ASN A 30 7.62 -30.64 6.41
N ASP A 31 7.26 -31.30 5.31
CA ASP A 31 6.51 -30.69 4.21
C ASP A 31 5.13 -30.17 4.61
N SER A 32 4.59 -30.67 5.72
CA SER A 32 3.29 -30.28 6.26
C SER A 32 3.30 -29.01 7.12
N ALA A 33 4.45 -28.39 7.37
CA ALA A 33 4.52 -27.26 8.32
C ALA A 33 3.65 -26.06 7.90
N VAL A 34 3.67 -25.69 6.62
CA VAL A 34 2.79 -24.62 6.10
C VAL A 34 1.32 -24.99 6.31
N HIS A 35 0.93 -26.21 5.94
CA HIS A 35 -0.44 -26.68 6.11
C HIS A 35 -0.88 -26.75 7.57
N TYR A 36 0.00 -27.20 8.47
CA TYR A 36 -0.31 -27.36 9.89
C TYR A 36 -0.53 -26.02 10.58
N TYR A 37 0.31 -25.02 10.32
CA TYR A 37 0.23 -23.71 11.00
C TYR A 37 -0.67 -22.70 10.30
N PHE A 38 -0.79 -22.78 8.97
CA PHE A 38 -1.46 -21.75 8.16
C PHE A 38 -2.57 -22.31 7.27
N GLY A 39 -2.78 -23.63 7.24
CA GLY A 39 -3.76 -24.29 6.38
C GLY A 39 -3.35 -24.36 4.91
N SER A 40 -2.82 -23.27 4.35
CA SER A 40 -2.41 -23.16 2.94
C SER A 40 -1.32 -22.10 2.75
N ARG A 41 -0.80 -22.01 1.51
CA ARG A 41 0.10 -20.93 1.09
C ARG A 41 -0.59 -19.57 1.15
N GLU A 42 -1.86 -19.51 0.76
CA GLU A 42 -2.72 -18.34 0.87
C GLU A 42 -2.93 -17.94 2.34
N GLY A 43 -3.15 -18.91 3.25
CA GLY A 43 -3.27 -18.64 4.68
C GLY A 43 -1.98 -18.11 5.29
N LEU A 44 -0.81 -18.53 4.80
CA LEU A 44 0.47 -17.93 5.19
C LEU A 44 0.59 -16.48 4.72
N LEU A 45 0.22 -16.21 3.47
CA LEU A 45 0.19 -14.84 2.91
C LEU A 45 -0.73 -13.93 3.74
N GLU A 46 -1.93 -14.40 4.06
CA GLU A 46 -2.90 -13.67 4.88
C GLU A 46 -2.36 -13.40 6.29
N ALA A 47 -1.70 -14.37 6.91
CA ALA A 47 -1.07 -14.19 8.22
C ALA A 47 0.06 -13.14 8.19
N ILE A 48 0.86 -13.09 7.11
CA ILE A 48 1.90 -12.08 6.89
C ILE A 48 1.27 -10.69 6.74
N VAL A 49 0.28 -10.56 5.84
CA VAL A 49 -0.41 -9.28 5.61
C VAL A 49 -1.05 -8.77 6.89
N LEU A 50 -1.79 -9.64 7.60
CA LEU A 50 -2.47 -9.29 8.85
C LEU A 50 -1.48 -8.78 9.90
N ARG A 51 -0.33 -9.44 10.06
CA ARG A 51 0.69 -9.06 11.04
C ARG A 51 1.14 -7.61 10.85
N HIS A 52 1.46 -7.22 9.62
CA HIS A 52 1.93 -5.88 9.32
C HIS A 52 0.79 -4.85 9.30
N MET A 53 -0.41 -5.26 8.89
CA MET A 53 -1.58 -4.40 8.90
C MET A 53 -1.98 -3.98 10.31
N VAL A 54 -1.71 -4.75 11.36
CA VAL A 54 -1.96 -4.30 12.74
C VAL A 54 -1.17 -3.03 13.06
N ASP A 55 0.12 -2.99 12.73
CA ASP A 55 0.97 -1.83 12.98
C ASP A 55 0.58 -0.64 12.09
N VAL A 56 0.35 -0.91 10.81
CA VAL A 56 -0.07 0.09 9.82
C VAL A 56 -1.42 0.72 10.21
N SER A 57 -2.38 -0.10 10.60
CA SER A 57 -3.71 0.34 11.01
C SER A 57 -3.65 1.21 12.26
N GLY A 58 -2.91 0.80 13.30
CA GLY A 58 -2.77 1.62 14.52
C GLY A 58 -2.18 3.00 14.22
N ARG A 59 -1.15 3.03 13.37
CA ARG A 59 -0.53 4.29 12.94
C ARG A 59 -1.45 5.14 12.06
N MET A 60 -2.22 4.50 11.18
CA MET A 60 -3.21 5.17 10.34
C MET A 60 -4.31 5.79 11.19
N ASP A 61 -4.82 5.07 12.20
CA ASP A 61 -5.86 5.57 13.10
C ASP A 61 -5.40 6.87 13.80
N GLU A 62 -4.16 6.92 14.30
CA GLU A 62 -3.57 8.14 14.89
C GLU A 62 -3.53 9.32 13.90
N LEU A 63 -3.11 9.08 12.66
CA LEU A 63 -2.99 10.12 11.65
C LEU A 63 -4.36 10.60 11.15
N VAL A 64 -5.31 9.68 10.98
CA VAL A 64 -6.68 10.02 10.57
C VAL A 64 -7.36 10.87 11.64
N GLU A 65 -7.25 10.50 12.90
CA GLU A 65 -7.79 11.28 14.02
C GLU A 65 -7.20 12.70 14.01
N ARG A 66 -5.88 12.82 13.83
CA ARG A 66 -5.19 14.12 13.87
C ARG A 66 -5.44 15.00 12.64
N LEU A 67 -5.55 14.41 11.46
CA LEU A 67 -5.50 15.13 10.19
C LEU A 67 -6.87 15.27 9.52
N CYS A 68 -7.77 14.30 9.71
CA CYS A 68 -9.01 14.18 8.95
C CYS A 68 -10.27 14.51 9.79
N VAL A 69 -10.29 14.18 11.08
CA VAL A 69 -11.48 14.37 11.92
C VAL A 69 -11.81 15.86 12.09
N GLY A 70 -13.10 16.19 11.93
CA GLY A 70 -13.61 17.56 12.03
C GLY A 70 -13.28 18.48 10.85
N ARG A 71 -12.66 17.96 9.78
CA ARG A 71 -12.33 18.74 8.58
C ARG A 71 -13.49 18.74 7.58
N GLY A 72 -13.76 19.90 6.99
CA GLY A 72 -14.61 20.00 5.81
C GLY A 72 -13.84 19.56 4.55
N PRO A 73 -14.54 19.24 3.45
CA PRO A 73 -13.89 18.88 2.19
C PRO A 73 -13.11 20.08 1.61
N SER A 74 -11.83 19.88 1.32
CA SER A 74 -10.96 20.86 0.68
C SER A 74 -9.73 20.18 0.04
N PRO A 75 -8.99 20.87 -0.84
CA PRO A 75 -7.71 20.36 -1.35
C PRO A 75 -6.72 19.96 -0.23
N GLU A 76 -6.69 20.72 0.87
CA GLU A 76 -5.85 20.42 2.03
C GLU A 76 -6.36 19.17 2.76
N ALA A 77 -7.67 19.00 2.91
CA ALA A 77 -8.25 17.79 3.52
C ALA A 77 -7.96 16.54 2.67
N LEU A 78 -7.96 16.66 1.33
CA LEU A 78 -7.53 15.58 0.44
C LEU A 78 -6.06 15.22 0.67
N ARG A 79 -5.18 16.24 0.71
CA ARG A 79 -3.74 16.06 0.97
C ARG A 79 -3.50 15.35 2.30
N ASP A 80 -4.16 15.81 3.35
CA ASP A 80 -4.09 15.27 4.71
C ASP A 80 -4.58 13.81 4.76
N ALA A 81 -5.65 13.47 4.05
CA ALA A 81 -6.15 12.10 3.97
C ALA A 81 -5.21 11.17 3.18
N ILE A 82 -4.64 11.66 2.06
CA ILE A 82 -3.61 10.92 1.31
C ILE A 82 -2.36 10.71 2.19
N ALA A 83 -1.95 11.73 2.95
CA ALA A 83 -0.83 11.63 3.89
C ALA A 83 -1.10 10.58 4.97
N ALA A 84 -2.29 10.59 5.59
CA ALA A 84 -2.68 9.64 6.63
C ALA A 84 -2.65 8.17 6.16
N MET A 85 -2.92 7.91 4.87
CA MET A 85 -2.82 6.57 4.30
C MET A 85 -1.41 6.22 3.80
N THR A 86 -0.63 7.21 3.37
CA THR A 86 0.69 7.00 2.74
C THR A 86 1.79 6.83 3.79
N ILE A 87 1.81 7.67 4.83
CA ILE A 87 2.87 7.71 5.84
C ILE A 87 3.04 6.37 6.55
N PRO A 88 1.99 5.68 7.04
CA PRO A 88 2.15 4.39 7.72
C PRO A 88 2.81 3.33 6.85
N LEU A 89 2.49 3.30 5.55
CA LEU A 89 3.12 2.39 4.59
C LEU A 89 4.56 2.82 4.28
N ALA A 90 4.82 4.11 4.18
CA ALA A 90 6.15 4.63 3.98
C ALA A 90 7.09 4.31 5.15
N GLU A 91 6.62 4.46 6.40
CA GLU A 91 7.39 4.13 7.61
C GLU A 91 7.86 2.66 7.60
N LYS A 92 7.13 1.74 6.94
CA LYS A 92 7.57 0.35 6.75
C LYS A 92 8.84 0.21 5.91
N LEU A 93 9.21 1.18 5.08
CA LEU A 93 10.43 1.10 4.27
C LEU A 93 11.70 1.23 5.11
N LEU A 94 11.59 1.70 6.37
CA LEU A 94 12.72 1.92 7.28
C LEU A 94 13.33 0.62 7.80
N ASP A 95 12.61 -0.51 7.69
CA ASP A 95 13.08 -1.82 8.11
C ASP A 95 12.94 -2.87 7.00
N GLU A 96 13.80 -3.89 7.01
CA GLU A 96 13.83 -4.92 5.96
C GLU A 96 12.50 -5.65 5.81
N ARG A 97 11.88 -6.05 6.92
CA ARG A 97 10.62 -6.82 6.87
C ARG A 97 9.45 -5.96 6.39
N GLY A 98 9.48 -4.67 6.73
CA GLY A 98 8.50 -3.72 6.22
C GLY A 98 8.65 -3.47 4.72
N ARG A 99 9.88 -3.45 4.18
CA ARG A 99 10.11 -3.43 2.73
C ARG A 99 9.59 -4.67 2.03
N ASP A 100 9.80 -5.85 2.61
CA ASP A 100 9.23 -7.10 2.11
C ASP A 100 7.70 -7.03 2.07
N PHE A 101 7.08 -6.57 3.17
CA PHE A 101 5.64 -6.39 3.27
C PHE A 101 5.08 -5.43 2.21
N VAL A 102 5.69 -4.25 2.00
CA VAL A 102 5.19 -3.28 1.02
C VAL A 102 5.25 -3.84 -0.41
N GLN A 103 6.27 -4.64 -0.73
CA GLN A 103 6.35 -5.34 -2.02
C GLN A 103 5.23 -6.37 -2.19
N ILE A 104 4.97 -7.17 -1.15
CA ILE A 104 3.86 -8.13 -1.12
C ILE A 104 2.52 -7.40 -1.29
N MET A 105 2.32 -6.30 -0.57
CA MET A 105 1.09 -5.51 -0.60
C MET A 105 0.78 -4.97 -1.99
N ALA A 106 1.79 -4.50 -2.71
CA ALA A 106 1.62 -4.05 -4.09
C ALA A 106 1.13 -5.17 -5.01
N GLU A 107 1.72 -6.37 -4.92
CA GLU A 107 1.26 -7.51 -5.72
C GLU A 107 -0.16 -7.98 -5.30
N VAL A 108 -0.47 -7.97 -4.00
CA VAL A 108 -1.83 -8.29 -3.52
C VAL A 108 -2.84 -7.30 -4.08
N TYR A 109 -2.53 -6.00 -4.03
CA TYR A 109 -3.40 -4.94 -4.53
C TYR A 109 -3.67 -5.11 -6.03
N GLU A 110 -2.63 -5.35 -6.83
CA GLU A 110 -2.73 -5.58 -8.28
C GLU A 110 -3.60 -6.81 -8.60
N ARG A 111 -3.37 -7.93 -7.90
CA ARG A 111 -4.08 -9.19 -8.16
C ARG A 111 -5.54 -9.18 -7.75
N ARG A 112 -5.88 -8.47 -6.67
CA ARG A 112 -7.22 -8.47 -6.07
C ARG A 112 -8.04 -7.21 -6.42
N GLY A 113 -7.44 -6.24 -7.12
CA GLY A 113 -8.09 -4.96 -7.42
C GLY A 113 -8.27 -4.07 -6.18
N GLY A 114 -7.48 -4.31 -5.15
CA GLY A 114 -7.65 -3.70 -3.83
C GLY A 114 -7.32 -4.65 -2.69
N LEU A 115 -7.07 -4.07 -1.52
CA LEU A 115 -7.13 -4.78 -0.25
C LEU A 115 -8.55 -4.63 0.30
N ALA A 116 -9.06 -5.64 0.98
CA ALA A 116 -10.28 -5.52 1.77
C ALA A 116 -10.01 -4.67 3.03
N ASP A 117 -9.53 -3.43 2.85
CA ASP A 117 -9.01 -2.54 3.89
C ASP A 117 -9.95 -2.36 5.08
N ALA A 118 -11.27 -2.43 4.83
CA ALA A 118 -12.31 -2.33 5.86
C ALA A 118 -12.23 -3.46 6.91
N GLN A 119 -11.56 -4.58 6.59
CA GLN A 119 -11.32 -5.67 7.55
C GLN A 119 -10.15 -5.35 8.51
N TYR A 120 -9.33 -4.34 8.23
CA TYR A 120 -8.07 -4.10 8.93
C TYR A 120 -7.99 -2.78 9.69
N SER A 121 -8.69 -1.71 9.25
CA SER A 121 -8.83 -0.45 10.03
C SER A 121 -10.17 0.24 9.73
N PRO A 122 -11.02 0.48 10.74
CA PRO A 122 -12.19 1.34 10.61
C PRO A 122 -11.84 2.79 10.24
N ALA A 123 -10.69 3.33 10.69
CA ALA A 123 -10.30 4.71 10.37
C ALA A 123 -9.95 4.91 8.89
N SER A 124 -9.58 3.84 8.18
CA SER A 124 -9.43 3.88 6.73
C SER A 124 -10.70 4.33 6.01
N ALA A 125 -11.89 4.07 6.58
CA ALA A 125 -13.15 4.51 6.02
C ALA A 125 -13.32 6.04 6.10
N ILE A 126 -12.87 6.66 7.20
CA ILE A 126 -12.91 8.13 7.38
C ILE A 126 -11.98 8.80 6.36
N ALA A 127 -10.73 8.35 6.25
CA ALA A 127 -9.80 8.90 5.27
C ALA A 127 -10.34 8.79 3.84
N LYS A 128 -10.92 7.62 3.48
CA LYS A 128 -11.54 7.40 2.17
C LYS A 128 -12.75 8.29 1.92
N ASP A 129 -13.58 8.54 2.93
CA ASP A 129 -14.69 9.49 2.82
C ASP A 129 -14.18 10.91 2.58
N VAL A 130 -13.16 11.35 3.33
CA VAL A 130 -12.53 12.66 3.14
C VAL A 130 -11.93 12.79 1.74
N VAL A 131 -11.22 11.77 1.24
CA VAL A 131 -10.71 11.74 -0.14
C VAL A 131 -11.85 11.94 -1.13
N ARG A 132 -12.90 11.12 -1.06
CA ARG A 132 -14.03 11.19 -2.00
C ARG A 132 -14.71 12.55 -1.98
N ARG A 133 -15.01 13.08 -0.79
CA ARG A 133 -15.72 14.34 -0.63
C ARG A 133 -14.90 15.57 -1.01
N SER A 134 -13.57 15.46 -0.94
CA SER A 134 -12.66 16.56 -1.28
C SER A 134 -12.37 16.64 -2.78
N MET A 135 -12.64 15.57 -3.55
CA MET A 135 -12.54 15.55 -5.01
C MET A 135 -13.83 16.09 -5.66
N THR A 136 -14.00 17.41 -5.57
CA THR A 136 -15.18 18.15 -6.09
C THR A 136 -15.02 18.52 -7.57
N GLY A 137 -16.13 18.89 -8.23
CA GLY A 137 -16.08 19.37 -9.62
C GLY A 137 -15.89 18.30 -10.70
N MET A 138 -16.03 17.01 -10.36
CA MET A 138 -15.88 15.89 -11.31
C MET A 138 -17.03 14.88 -11.20
N SER A 139 -17.22 14.10 -12.28
CA SER A 139 -18.18 12.99 -12.29
C SER A 139 -17.74 11.87 -11.35
N GLU A 140 -18.70 11.03 -10.91
CA GLU A 140 -18.41 9.87 -10.07
C GLU A 140 -17.41 8.91 -10.71
N ALA A 141 -17.58 8.62 -12.01
CA ALA A 141 -16.71 7.73 -12.75
C ALA A 141 -15.26 8.25 -12.79
N LEU A 142 -15.08 9.57 -13.01
CA LEU A 142 -13.74 10.17 -12.99
C LEU A 142 -13.14 10.13 -11.58
N ARG A 143 -13.95 10.36 -10.55
CA ARG A 143 -13.50 10.31 -9.15
C ARG A 143 -12.98 8.93 -8.77
N GLU A 144 -13.78 7.89 -9.01
CA GLU A 144 -13.41 6.52 -8.67
C GLU A 144 -12.20 6.04 -9.48
N GLU A 145 -12.11 6.40 -10.76
CA GLU A 145 -10.93 6.09 -11.57
C GLU A 145 -9.66 6.77 -11.03
N ARG A 146 -9.75 8.04 -10.60
CA ARG A 146 -8.62 8.74 -9.96
C ARG A 146 -8.24 8.14 -8.62
N ILE A 147 -9.20 7.75 -7.77
CA ILE A 147 -8.91 7.09 -6.49
C ILE A 147 -8.13 5.80 -6.75
N ARG A 148 -8.58 4.99 -7.71
CA ARG A 148 -7.91 3.76 -8.12
C ARG A 148 -6.49 4.00 -8.63
N LEU A 149 -6.32 4.97 -9.55
CA LEU A 149 -5.02 5.31 -10.13
C LEU A 149 -4.05 5.90 -9.10
N THR A 150 -4.50 6.83 -8.26
CA THR A 150 -3.67 7.44 -7.21
C THR A 150 -3.25 6.41 -6.17
N THR A 151 -4.16 5.52 -5.74
CA THR A 151 -3.81 4.43 -4.82
C THR A 151 -2.77 3.51 -5.44
N ASN A 152 -2.99 3.09 -6.69
CA ASN A 152 -2.03 2.24 -7.40
C ASN A 152 -0.67 2.92 -7.57
N PHE A 153 -0.65 4.21 -7.91
CA PHE A 153 0.57 5.01 -8.04
C PHE A 153 1.36 5.04 -6.72
N ILE A 154 0.71 5.34 -5.60
CA ILE A 154 1.35 5.40 -4.28
C ILE A 154 1.92 4.05 -3.89
N VAL A 155 1.10 2.99 -3.93
CA VAL A 155 1.53 1.65 -3.52
C VAL A 155 2.68 1.15 -4.41
N SER A 156 2.58 1.36 -5.73
CA SER A 156 3.63 0.98 -6.68
C SER A 156 4.92 1.77 -6.47
N ALA A 157 4.84 3.07 -6.18
CA ALA A 157 6.01 3.91 -5.93
C ALA A 157 6.74 3.47 -4.65
N LEU A 158 6.01 3.18 -3.57
CA LEU A 158 6.59 2.65 -2.33
C LEU A 158 7.26 1.30 -2.55
N ALA A 159 6.61 0.36 -3.25
CA ALA A 159 7.18 -0.95 -3.56
C ALA A 159 8.40 -0.86 -4.50
N SER A 160 8.39 0.07 -5.45
CA SER A 160 9.53 0.34 -6.32
C SER A 160 10.72 0.85 -5.51
N ARG A 161 10.49 1.78 -4.57
CA ARG A 161 11.53 2.28 -3.67
C ARG A 161 12.07 1.20 -2.75
N ALA A 162 11.20 0.32 -2.23
CA ALA A 162 11.63 -0.82 -1.42
C ALA A 162 12.60 -1.73 -2.18
N ARG A 163 12.26 -2.09 -3.43
CA ARG A 163 13.14 -2.88 -4.32
C ARG A 163 14.47 -2.18 -4.60
N ALA A 164 14.44 -0.87 -4.87
CA ALA A 164 15.65 -0.10 -5.11
C ALA A 164 16.57 -0.08 -3.87
N PHE A 165 16.00 0.04 -2.67
CA PHE A 165 16.74 -0.05 -1.42
C PHE A 165 17.38 -1.43 -1.22
N ASP A 166 16.62 -2.51 -1.42
CA ASP A 166 17.14 -3.88 -1.29
C ASP A 166 18.18 -4.24 -2.37
N GLY A 167 18.11 -3.59 -3.54
CA GLY A 167 19.08 -3.72 -4.62
C GLY A 167 20.37 -2.91 -4.42
N GLY A 168 20.47 -2.12 -3.34
CA GLY A 168 21.62 -1.25 -3.07
C GLY A 168 21.74 -0.06 -4.02
N SER A 169 20.63 0.34 -4.67
CA SER A 169 20.62 1.51 -5.55
C SER A 169 20.80 2.80 -4.76
N GLU A 170 21.55 3.75 -5.33
CA GLU A 170 21.59 5.12 -4.80
C GLU A 170 20.24 5.80 -5.05
N LEU A 171 19.60 6.26 -3.98
CA LEU A 171 18.30 6.92 -4.05
C LEU A 171 18.50 8.45 -4.13
N PRO A 172 17.89 9.13 -5.10
CA PRO A 172 18.14 10.56 -5.32
C PRO A 172 17.55 11.46 -4.23
N LEU A 173 16.57 10.97 -3.47
CA LEU A 173 15.91 11.69 -2.39
C LEU A 173 16.03 10.88 -1.11
N ASP A 174 16.17 11.56 0.03
CA ASP A 174 15.98 10.94 1.34
C ASP A 174 14.54 10.43 1.54
N HIS A 175 14.31 9.74 2.66
CA HIS A 175 13.02 9.12 2.93
C HIS A 175 11.89 10.17 2.99
N ASP A 176 12.05 11.19 3.83
CA ASP A 176 11.00 12.17 4.11
C ASP A 176 10.65 12.98 2.86
N THR A 177 11.65 13.45 2.12
CA THR A 177 11.47 14.20 0.86
C THR A 177 10.76 13.35 -0.18
N PHE A 178 11.08 12.06 -0.28
CA PHE A 178 10.38 11.14 -1.17
C PHE A 178 8.90 10.97 -0.77
N VAL A 179 8.61 10.80 0.51
CA VAL A 179 7.23 10.61 1.01
C VAL A 179 6.40 11.87 0.80
N ILE A 180 6.93 13.04 1.14
CA ILE A 180 6.28 14.33 0.90
C ILE A 180 6.01 14.50 -0.60
N ASN A 181 7.02 14.29 -1.45
CA ASN A 181 6.85 14.38 -2.89
C ASN A 181 5.74 13.44 -3.40
N LEU A 182 5.68 12.20 -2.91
CA LEU A 182 4.67 11.23 -3.31
C LEU A 182 3.25 11.69 -2.92
N ILE A 183 3.08 12.26 -1.73
CA ILE A 183 1.82 12.83 -1.26
C ILE A 183 1.40 14.01 -2.13
N GLU A 184 2.31 14.94 -2.43
CA GLU A 184 2.02 16.10 -3.28
C GLU A 184 1.63 15.68 -4.70
N MET A 185 2.37 14.75 -5.31
CA MET A 185 2.06 14.20 -6.64
C MET A 185 0.68 13.53 -6.66
N GLY A 186 0.37 12.69 -5.66
CA GLY A 186 -0.93 12.03 -5.54
C GLY A 186 -2.07 13.02 -5.35
N THR A 187 -1.87 14.07 -4.56
CA THR A 187 -2.86 15.13 -4.31
C THR A 187 -3.13 15.93 -5.57
N LEU A 188 -2.09 16.48 -6.20
CA LEU A 188 -2.22 17.31 -7.40
C LEU A 188 -2.77 16.52 -8.58
N GLY A 189 -2.33 15.27 -8.77
CA GLY A 189 -2.86 14.38 -9.80
C GLY A 189 -4.36 14.07 -9.60
N SER A 190 -4.80 13.94 -8.35
CA SER A 190 -6.21 13.70 -8.01
C SER A 190 -7.09 14.92 -8.28
N LEU A 191 -6.54 16.13 -8.20
CA LEU A 191 -7.26 17.40 -8.42
C LEU A 191 -7.08 17.98 -9.83
N ALA A 192 -6.22 17.40 -10.66
CA ALA A 192 -5.95 17.88 -12.02
C ALA A 192 -7.24 18.10 -12.82
N GLU A 193 -7.32 19.10 -13.68
CA GLU A 193 -8.50 19.28 -14.53
C GLU A 193 -8.51 18.24 -15.65
N LEU A 194 -9.68 17.64 -15.95
CA LEU A 194 -9.86 16.84 -17.16
C LEU A 194 -10.25 17.80 -18.29
N PRO A 195 -9.38 18.08 -19.28
CA PRO A 195 -9.71 18.99 -20.34
C PRO A 195 -10.75 18.39 -21.27
N ASP A 196 -11.69 19.21 -21.75
CA ASP A 196 -12.64 18.84 -22.79
C ASP A 196 -11.98 18.93 -24.17
N ARG A 197 -11.08 17.97 -24.45
CA ARG A 197 -10.43 17.82 -25.75
C ARG A 197 -10.22 16.37 -26.12
N ALA A 198 -10.34 16.07 -27.41
CA ALA A 198 -10.10 14.73 -27.93
C ALA A 198 -8.63 14.32 -27.78
N LEU A 199 -8.36 13.03 -27.56
CA LEU A 199 -6.99 12.50 -27.52
C LEU A 199 -6.20 12.79 -28.80
N SER A 200 -6.88 12.90 -29.94
CA SER A 200 -6.27 13.26 -31.23
C SER A 200 -5.74 14.70 -31.32
N SER A 201 -5.94 15.53 -30.29
CA SER A 201 -5.45 16.91 -30.21
C SER A 201 -4.14 17.08 -29.42
N PHE A 202 -3.54 15.97 -28.99
CA PHE A 202 -2.20 15.89 -28.41
C PHE A 202 -1.19 15.46 -29.47
#